data_AF-A0A809T180-F1
#
_entry.id   AF-A0A809T180-F1
#
_cell.length_a   1.000
_cell.length_b   1.000
_cell.length_c   1.000
_cell.angle_alpha   90.00
_cell.angle_beta   90.00
_cell.angle_gamma   90.00
#
_symmetry.space_group_name_H-M   'P 1'
#
loop_
_entity.id
_entity.type
_entity.pdbx_description
1 polymer ?
#
loop_
_entity_poly.entity_id
_entity_poly.type
_entity_poly.pdbx_seq_one_letter_code
_entity_poly.pdbx_strand_id
1 'polypeptide(L)'
;MGGSGNDIYNLNYHMTTEHQNYFGKNPTLGHTEILGTSNVGKTVVMMTKAFAAQQFGTPESFPPERKLKKLTTVFFDKDRAAEPGIRSMGGAYFRVKEGEPTGWNPAALPPTKRNISFMKDLVRLLCTLNSEPLDDYQNRLISDAVERLMQRSNRSYPISKLRPLILEPDDTETRRHGLKARLNAWVQGGAGCLITRTIRLMWTTWTFSV
;
A
#
# COMPACT_ATOMS: atom_id res chain seq x y z
N MET A 1 23.78 36.72 -0.31
CA MET A 1 24.34 35.85 0.75
C MET A 1 25.11 34.73 0.06
N GLY A 2 26.44 34.83 0.03
CA GLY A 2 27.30 33.78 -0.52
C GLY A 2 27.53 32.72 0.54
N GLY A 3 26.95 31.53 0.35
CA GLY A 3 27.22 30.36 1.20
C GLY A 3 28.59 29.78 0.85
N SER A 4 29.40 29.50 1.86
CA SER A 4 30.83 29.15 1.74
C SER A 4 31.09 27.70 1.30
N GLY A 5 30.06 27.00 0.80
CA GLY A 5 30.14 25.59 0.41
C GLY A 5 30.27 24.60 1.59
N ASN A 6 30.45 25.08 2.82
CA ASN A 6 30.63 24.30 4.04
C ASN A 6 29.46 24.44 5.04
N ASP A 7 28.34 25.03 4.63
CA ASP A 7 27.21 25.29 5.52
C ASP A 7 26.38 24.00 5.74
N ILE A 8 26.01 23.73 7.00
CA ILE A 8 25.19 22.57 7.36
C ILE A 8 23.73 22.88 7.00
N TYR A 9 23.17 22.07 6.09
CA TYR A 9 21.74 22.13 5.77
C TYR A 9 20.95 21.16 6.63
N ASN A 10 20.14 21.69 7.56
CA ASN A 10 19.17 20.92 8.32
C ASN A 10 17.85 20.86 7.56
N LEU A 11 17.44 19.66 7.16
CA LEU A 11 16.18 19.43 6.43
C LEU A 11 15.07 18.99 7.39
N ASN A 12 14.06 19.84 7.57
CA ASN A 12 12.79 19.48 8.20
C ASN A 12 11.69 19.50 7.15
N TYR A 13 10.99 18.37 6.97
CA TYR A 13 9.91 18.28 5.98
C TYR A 13 8.58 18.80 6.51
N HIS A 14 8.47 18.95 7.81
CA HIS A 14 7.23 19.29 8.48
C HIS A 14 7.02 20.81 8.54
N MET A 15 5.79 21.25 8.28
CA MET A 15 5.43 22.65 8.49
C MET A 15 5.32 22.93 10.00
N THR A 16 6.36 23.50 10.59
CA THR A 16 6.40 23.85 12.03
C THR A 16 6.43 25.36 12.23
N THR A 17 5.82 25.84 13.30
CA THR A 17 5.98 27.23 13.74
C THR A 17 7.31 27.41 14.47
N GLU A 18 7.86 28.61 14.37
CA GLU A 18 9.14 28.94 14.99
C GLU A 18 9.08 28.81 16.52
N HIS A 19 10.16 28.30 17.11
CA HIS A 19 10.31 28.07 18.55
C HIS A 19 9.29 27.12 19.19
N GLN A 20 8.48 26.40 18.41
CA GLN A 20 7.57 25.39 18.93
C GLN A 20 8.10 23.98 18.71
N ASN A 21 8.16 23.20 19.79
CA ASN A 21 8.46 21.77 19.72
C ASN A 21 7.15 20.97 19.50
N TYR A 22 7.08 20.25 18.38
CA TYR A 22 5.96 19.37 18.00
C TYR A 22 6.21 17.88 18.34
N PHE A 23 7.35 17.54 18.94
CA PHE A 23 7.66 16.17 19.34
C PHE A 23 6.63 15.62 20.33
N GLY A 24 6.01 14.49 19.98
CA GLY A 24 4.95 13.85 20.76
C GLY A 24 3.61 14.58 20.80
N LYS A 25 3.45 15.62 19.97
CA LYS A 25 2.19 16.37 19.81
C LYS A 25 1.48 15.95 18.52
N ASN A 26 0.52 16.74 18.07
CA ASN A 26 -0.10 16.55 16.76
C ASN A 26 0.96 16.68 15.66
N PRO A 27 1.26 15.60 14.92
CA PRO A 27 2.29 15.63 13.90
C PRO A 27 1.84 16.54 12.76
N THR A 28 2.67 17.52 12.42
CA THR A 28 2.44 18.37 11.26
C THR A 28 2.74 17.58 9.99
N LEU A 29 1.97 17.78 8.93
CA LEU A 29 2.20 17.08 7.66
C LEU A 29 3.52 17.54 7.05
N GLY A 30 4.22 16.60 6.40
CA GLY A 30 5.52 16.83 5.81
C GLY A 30 5.60 16.46 4.33
N HIS A 31 4.62 16.90 3.54
CA HIS A 31 4.60 16.63 2.10
C HIS A 31 5.75 17.32 1.39
N THR A 32 6.41 16.62 0.47
CA THR A 32 7.52 17.14 -0.31
C THR A 32 7.37 16.69 -1.75
N GLU A 33 7.45 17.64 -2.67
CA GLU A 33 7.45 17.38 -4.11
C GLU A 33 8.85 17.62 -4.69
N ILE A 34 9.30 16.73 -5.58
CA ILE A 34 10.60 16.83 -6.26
C ILE A 34 10.34 16.81 -7.76
N LEU A 35 10.51 17.97 -8.39
CA LEU A 35 10.25 18.18 -9.82
C LEU A 35 11.55 18.28 -10.62
N GLY A 36 11.48 17.89 -11.89
CA GLY A 36 12.61 17.94 -12.82
C GLY A 36 12.41 17.01 -14.01
N THR A 37 13.17 17.22 -15.08
CA THR A 37 13.14 16.37 -16.28
C THR A 37 13.67 14.97 -16.00
N SER A 38 13.51 14.03 -16.93
CA SER A 38 14.07 12.68 -16.79
C SER A 38 15.60 12.73 -16.65
N ASN A 39 16.15 11.79 -15.87
CA ASN A 39 17.59 11.60 -15.64
C ASN A 39 18.35 12.72 -14.89
N VAL A 40 17.68 13.75 -14.36
CA VAL A 40 18.34 14.80 -13.54
C VAL A 40 18.64 14.39 -12.10
N GLY A 41 18.45 13.11 -11.75
CA GLY A 41 18.77 12.60 -10.41
C GLY A 41 17.64 12.67 -9.37
N LYS A 42 16.38 12.86 -9.76
CA LYS A 42 15.23 12.87 -8.83
C LYS A 42 15.20 11.66 -7.89
N THR A 43 15.41 10.46 -8.43
CA THR A 43 15.44 9.21 -7.65
C THR A 43 16.61 9.19 -6.66
N VAL A 44 17.77 9.72 -7.04
CA VAL A 44 18.93 9.84 -6.15
C VAL A 44 18.59 10.76 -4.98
N VAL A 45 18.00 11.93 -5.24
CA VAL A 45 17.57 12.85 -4.19
C VAL A 45 16.55 12.19 -3.26
N MET A 46 15.54 11.50 -3.80
CA MET A 46 14.56 10.75 -3.00
C MET A 46 15.25 9.68 -2.12
N MET A 47 16.21 8.95 -2.68
CA MET A 47 16.94 7.90 -1.95
C MET A 47 17.84 8.48 -0.86
N THR A 48 18.56 9.55 -1.13
CA THR A 48 19.38 10.26 -0.13
C THR A 48 18.52 10.71 1.05
N LYS A 49 17.32 11.23 0.78
CA LYS A 49 16.37 11.61 1.83
C LYS A 49 15.87 10.40 2.62
N ALA A 50 15.53 9.30 1.94
CA ALA A 50 15.10 8.06 2.59
C ALA A 50 16.21 7.45 3.48
N PHE A 51 17.46 7.52 3.02
CA PHE A 51 18.63 7.08 3.76
C PHE A 51 18.87 7.97 4.99
N ALA A 52 18.86 9.30 4.83
CA ALA A 52 18.99 10.24 5.94
C ALA A 52 17.89 10.04 6.99
N ALA A 53 16.66 9.71 6.59
CA ALA A 53 15.57 9.45 7.53
C ALA A 53 15.83 8.20 8.39
N GLN A 54 16.65 7.23 7.96
CA GLN A 54 16.95 6.02 8.74
C GLN A 54 17.65 6.31 10.07
N GLN A 55 18.29 7.48 10.22
CA GLN A 55 18.84 7.91 11.51
C GLN A 55 17.77 7.99 12.61
N PHE A 56 16.49 8.17 12.24
CA PHE A 56 15.34 8.18 13.14
C PHE A 56 14.62 6.82 13.19
N GLY A 57 15.30 5.75 12.81
CA GLY A 57 14.79 4.36 12.83
C GLY A 57 14.87 3.69 14.20
N THR A 58 15.50 4.31 15.18
CA THR A 58 15.74 3.77 16.53
C THR A 58 14.56 4.02 17.48
N PRO A 59 14.20 3.13 18.42
CA PRO A 59 13.09 3.37 19.34
C PRO A 59 13.16 4.68 20.13
N GLU A 60 14.36 5.17 20.40
CA GLU A 60 14.65 6.39 21.17
C GLU A 60 14.29 7.67 20.42
N SER A 61 14.22 7.63 19.08
CA SER A 61 13.80 8.78 18.27
C SER A 61 12.28 8.93 18.17
N PHE A 62 11.51 8.04 18.81
CA PHE A 62 10.06 8.11 18.86
C PHE A 62 9.58 8.66 20.21
N PRO A 63 8.49 9.46 20.22
CA PRO A 63 7.89 9.92 21.46
C PRO A 63 7.51 8.75 22.40
N PRO A 64 7.64 8.93 23.73
CA PRO A 64 7.37 7.87 24.71
C PRO A 64 5.99 7.20 24.55
N GLU A 65 4.97 7.99 24.22
CA GLU A 65 3.58 7.58 24.08
C GLU A 65 3.26 6.86 22.76
N ARG A 66 4.19 6.85 21.80
CA ARG A 66 4.00 6.19 20.51
C ARG A 66 4.06 4.67 20.68
N LYS A 67 2.92 4.00 20.43
CA LYS A 67 2.79 2.53 20.52
C LYS A 67 3.71 1.77 19.57
N LEU A 68 3.84 2.24 18.33
CA LEU A 68 4.75 1.66 17.34
C LEU A 68 5.96 2.58 17.15
N LYS A 69 7.09 2.20 17.72
CA LYS A 69 8.37 2.92 17.63
C LYS A 69 9.22 2.34 16.50
N LYS A 70 8.72 2.46 15.27
CA LYS A 70 9.35 1.90 14.08
C LYS A 70 9.16 2.83 12.90
N LEU A 71 10.26 3.26 12.29
CA LEU A 71 10.21 4.01 11.04
C LEU A 71 9.74 3.07 9.93
N THR A 72 8.71 3.51 9.20
CA THR A 72 8.16 2.75 8.08
C THR A 72 8.30 3.59 6.82
N THR A 73 9.17 3.15 5.91
CA THR A 73 9.36 3.78 4.61
C THR A 73 8.77 2.87 3.53
N VAL A 74 7.85 3.41 2.73
CA VAL A 74 7.28 2.72 1.57
C VAL A 74 7.76 3.46 0.33
N PHE A 75 8.33 2.72 -0.63
CA PHE A 75 8.88 3.28 -1.86
C PHE A 75 8.19 2.63 -3.06
N PHE A 76 7.57 3.43 -3.91
CA PHE A 76 7.02 2.99 -5.20
C PHE A 76 8.03 3.29 -6.29
N ASP A 77 8.58 2.24 -6.91
CA ASP A 77 9.70 2.35 -7.85
C ASP A 77 9.30 1.82 -9.24
N LYS A 78 9.05 2.74 -10.18
CA LYS A 78 8.54 2.42 -11.53
C LYS A 78 9.59 1.75 -12.43
N ASP A 79 10.87 2.06 -12.25
CA ASP A 79 11.96 1.61 -13.14
C ASP A 79 13.08 0.86 -12.41
N ARG A 80 12.84 0.47 -11.14
CA ARG A 80 13.78 -0.27 -10.28
C ARG A 80 15.08 0.48 -9.96
N ALA A 81 15.11 1.80 -10.15
CA ALA A 81 16.30 2.61 -9.90
C ALA A 81 16.61 2.71 -8.38
N ALA A 82 15.60 2.52 -7.54
CA ALA A 82 15.73 2.54 -6.08
C ALA A 82 16.01 1.16 -5.46
N GLU A 83 15.88 0.06 -6.22
CA GLU A 83 16.05 -1.30 -5.70
C GLU A 83 17.38 -1.54 -4.97
N PRO A 84 18.56 -1.17 -5.52
CA PRO A 84 19.83 -1.37 -4.82
C PRO A 84 19.86 -0.62 -3.48
N GLY A 85 19.38 0.64 -3.46
CA GLY A 85 19.35 1.46 -2.25
C GLY A 85 18.42 0.88 -1.18
N ILE A 86 17.21 0.45 -1.56
CA ILE A 86 16.25 -0.18 -0.65
C ILE A 86 16.85 -1.44 -0.01
N ARG A 87 17.49 -2.29 -0.80
CA ARG A 87 18.12 -3.53 -0.30
C ARG A 87 19.32 -3.24 0.60
N SER A 88 20.15 -2.26 0.25
CA SER A 88 21.29 -1.83 1.07
C SER A 88 20.87 -1.28 2.43
N MET A 89 19.69 -0.64 2.53
CA MET A 89 19.09 -0.23 3.80
C MET A 89 18.43 -1.39 4.58
N GLY A 90 18.57 -2.64 4.12
CA GLY A 90 17.93 -3.81 4.73
C GLY A 90 16.42 -3.93 4.45
N GLY A 91 15.90 -3.13 3.51
CA GLY A 91 14.50 -3.15 3.11
C GLY A 91 14.14 -4.37 2.26
N ALA A 92 12.87 -4.78 2.34
CA ALA A 92 12.31 -5.77 1.42
C ALA A 92 11.87 -5.10 0.12
N TYR A 93 12.20 -5.70 -1.02
CA TYR A 93 11.82 -5.21 -2.35
C TYR A 93 10.93 -6.24 -3.06
N PHE A 94 9.69 -5.86 -3.37
CA PHE A 94 8.71 -6.72 -4.04
C PHE A 94 8.54 -6.27 -5.49
N ARG A 95 8.72 -7.20 -6.41
CA ARG A 95 8.56 -6.96 -7.84
C ARG A 95 7.15 -7.34 -8.27
N VAL A 96 6.51 -6.47 -9.04
CA VAL A 96 5.33 -6.83 -9.83
C VAL A 96 5.81 -7.16 -11.23
N LYS A 97 5.60 -8.40 -11.64
CA LYS A 97 5.89 -8.85 -13.01
C LYS A 97 4.64 -9.50 -13.57
N GLU A 98 4.40 -9.27 -14.85
CA GLU A 98 3.29 -9.89 -15.54
C GLU A 98 3.44 -11.42 -15.56
N GLY A 99 2.34 -12.12 -15.30
CA GLY A 99 2.29 -13.59 -15.27
C GLY A 99 2.93 -14.26 -14.05
N GLU A 100 3.69 -13.56 -13.20
CA GLU A 100 4.29 -14.13 -11.99
C GLU A 100 3.45 -13.81 -10.73
N PRO A 101 3.17 -14.80 -9.85
CA PRO A 101 2.53 -14.54 -8.56
C PRO A 101 3.35 -13.58 -7.68
N THR A 102 2.77 -12.44 -7.33
CA THR A 102 3.43 -11.40 -6.50
C THR A 102 3.65 -11.80 -5.04
N GLY A 103 2.88 -12.77 -4.54
CA GLY A 103 2.87 -13.09 -3.11
C GLY A 103 2.12 -12.08 -2.23
N TRP A 104 1.38 -11.14 -2.82
CA TRP A 104 0.57 -10.18 -2.06
C TRP A 104 -0.77 -10.80 -1.71
N ASN A 105 -1.15 -10.77 -0.44
CA ASN A 105 -2.46 -11.23 0.02
C ASN A 105 -3.01 -10.35 1.14
N PRO A 106 -3.68 -9.24 0.81
CA PRO A 106 -4.41 -8.40 1.77
C PRO A 106 -5.41 -9.17 2.64
N ALA A 107 -6.06 -10.20 2.11
CA ALA A 107 -6.99 -11.04 2.85
C ALA A 107 -6.30 -11.98 3.86
N ALA A 108 -4.97 -12.03 3.91
CA ALA A 108 -4.25 -12.74 4.96
C ALA A 108 -4.27 -12.00 6.30
N LEU A 109 -4.56 -10.70 6.30
CA LEU A 109 -4.65 -9.90 7.52
C LEU A 109 -5.73 -10.47 8.47
N PRO A 110 -5.60 -10.28 9.79
CA PRO A 110 -6.63 -10.69 10.74
C PRO A 110 -7.99 -10.04 10.39
N PRO A 111 -9.12 -10.75 10.54
CA PRO A 111 -10.44 -10.26 10.17
C PRO A 111 -11.00 -9.23 11.19
N THR A 112 -10.29 -8.12 11.36
CA THR A 112 -10.78 -6.96 12.13
C THR A 112 -11.72 -6.12 11.27
N LYS A 113 -12.61 -5.32 11.89
CA LYS A 113 -13.51 -4.40 11.17
C LYS A 113 -12.76 -3.52 10.17
N ARG A 114 -11.59 -3.03 10.57
CA ARG A 114 -10.71 -2.20 9.73
C ARG A 114 -10.20 -2.95 8.49
N ASN A 115 -9.66 -4.16 8.68
CA ASN A 115 -9.11 -4.94 7.56
C ASN A 115 -10.21 -5.44 6.62
N ILE A 116 -11.40 -5.73 7.16
CA ILE A 116 -12.59 -6.05 6.36
C ILE A 116 -12.99 -4.84 5.51
N SER A 117 -13.06 -3.64 6.08
CA SER A 117 -13.37 -2.42 5.32
C SER A 117 -12.36 -2.20 4.19
N PHE A 118 -11.07 -2.30 4.50
CA PHE A 118 -10.00 -2.21 3.51
C PHE A 118 -10.16 -3.23 2.38
N MET A 119 -10.51 -4.48 2.71
CA MET A 119 -10.78 -5.50 1.70
C MET A 119 -12.00 -5.18 0.82
N LYS A 120 -13.06 -4.59 1.39
CA LYS A 120 -14.22 -4.12 0.61
C LYS A 120 -13.80 -3.03 -0.37
N ASP A 121 -13.03 -2.05 0.08
CA ASP A 121 -12.55 -0.94 -0.76
C ASP A 121 -11.61 -1.42 -1.86
N LEU A 122 -10.72 -2.36 -1.54
CA LEU A 122 -9.85 -2.98 -2.53
C LEU A 122 -10.66 -3.72 -3.60
N VAL A 123 -11.65 -4.53 -3.23
CA VAL A 123 -12.47 -5.25 -4.21
C VAL A 123 -13.28 -4.30 -5.08
N ARG A 124 -13.83 -3.22 -4.50
CA ARG A 124 -14.51 -2.15 -5.27
C ARG A 124 -13.59 -1.54 -6.32
N LEU A 125 -12.37 -1.18 -5.92
CA LEU A 125 -11.36 -0.65 -6.85
C LEU A 125 -11.08 -1.62 -8.01
N LEU A 126 -10.90 -2.91 -7.72
CA LEU A 126 -10.66 -3.92 -8.76
C LEU A 126 -11.83 -4.03 -9.75
N CYS A 127 -13.07 -3.86 -9.27
CA CYS A 127 -14.27 -3.88 -10.09
C CYS A 127 -14.49 -2.59 -10.90
N THR A 128 -13.80 -1.49 -10.59
CA THR A 128 -13.97 -0.19 -11.29
C THR A 128 -12.79 0.20 -12.17
N LEU A 129 -11.65 -0.51 -12.10
CA LEU A 129 -10.44 -0.18 -12.87
C LEU A 129 -10.66 -0.10 -14.39
N ASN A 130 -11.60 -0.87 -14.95
CA ASN A 130 -11.88 -0.94 -16.38
C ASN A 130 -13.38 -0.82 -16.71
N SER A 131 -14.20 -0.29 -15.79
CA SER A 131 -15.68 -0.38 -15.90
C SER A 131 -16.40 0.78 -15.24
N GLU A 132 -17.71 0.88 -15.51
CA GLU A 132 -18.63 1.86 -14.92
C GLU A 132 -18.68 1.82 -13.39
N PRO A 133 -19.13 2.91 -12.73
CA PRO A 133 -19.30 2.95 -11.28
C PRO A 133 -20.17 1.80 -10.76
N LEU A 134 -19.99 1.45 -9.48
CA LEU A 134 -20.77 0.43 -8.80
C LEU A 134 -22.04 1.04 -8.22
N ASP A 135 -23.17 0.38 -8.42
CA ASP A 135 -24.43 0.74 -7.75
C ASP A 135 -24.49 0.22 -6.29
N ASP A 136 -25.52 0.61 -5.55
CA ASP A 136 -25.72 0.21 -4.15
C ASP A 136 -25.98 -1.29 -3.98
N TYR A 137 -26.58 -1.95 -4.97
CA TYR A 137 -26.83 -3.38 -4.93
C TYR A 137 -25.51 -4.16 -5.06
N GLN A 138 -24.69 -3.82 -6.03
CA GLN A 138 -23.36 -4.36 -6.25
C GLN A 138 -22.44 -4.11 -5.04
N ASN A 139 -22.49 -2.91 -4.45
CA ASN A 139 -21.74 -2.60 -3.23
C ASN A 139 -22.13 -3.51 -2.05
N ARG A 140 -23.41 -3.84 -1.90
CA ARG A 140 -23.87 -4.82 -0.90
C ARG A 140 -23.38 -6.23 -1.20
N LEU A 141 -23.48 -6.68 -2.46
CA LEU A 141 -22.97 -8.01 -2.86
C LEU A 141 -21.46 -8.16 -2.58
N ILE A 142 -20.66 -7.14 -2.88
CA ILE A 142 -19.22 -7.11 -2.55
C ILE A 142 -19.02 -7.19 -1.04
N SER A 143 -19.75 -6.37 -0.28
CA SER A 143 -19.66 -6.34 1.19
C SER A 143 -19.88 -7.72 1.80
N ASP A 144 -20.98 -8.39 1.43
CA ASP A 144 -21.35 -9.70 1.95
C ASP A 144 -20.36 -10.79 1.52
N ALA A 145 -19.87 -10.73 0.28
CA ALA A 145 -18.87 -11.66 -0.23
C ALA A 145 -17.53 -11.52 0.50
N VAL A 146 -17.08 -10.28 0.79
CA VAL A 146 -15.86 -10.02 1.56
C VAL A 146 -16.00 -10.50 3.00
N GLU A 147 -17.13 -10.27 3.65
CA GLU A 147 -17.37 -10.77 5.02
C GLU A 147 -17.27 -12.29 5.08
N ARG A 148 -17.93 -12.99 4.16
CA ARG A 148 -17.85 -14.45 4.03
C ARG A 148 -16.43 -14.93 3.71
N LEU A 149 -15.70 -14.22 2.84
CA LEU A 149 -14.30 -14.54 2.55
C LEU A 149 -13.43 -14.44 3.81
N MET A 150 -13.60 -13.37 4.59
CA MET A 150 -12.76 -13.06 5.74
C MET A 150 -12.97 -14.02 6.91
N GLN A 151 -14.09 -14.75 6.95
CA GLN A 151 -14.36 -15.83 7.91
C GLN A 151 -13.67 -17.16 7.54
N ARG A 152 -13.18 -17.32 6.30
CA ARG A 152 -12.53 -18.57 5.88
C ARG A 152 -11.16 -18.73 6.53
N SER A 153 -10.83 -19.97 6.91
CA SER A 153 -9.49 -20.34 7.39
C SER A 153 -8.44 -20.18 6.29
N ASN A 154 -8.73 -20.66 5.08
CA ASN A 154 -7.85 -20.58 3.93
C ASN A 154 -8.26 -19.44 2.97
N ARG A 155 -7.54 -18.32 3.03
CA ARG A 155 -7.76 -17.12 2.21
C ARG A 155 -6.70 -16.91 1.12
N SER A 156 -6.03 -17.98 0.67
CA SER A 156 -5.16 -17.92 -0.52
C SER A 156 -5.96 -17.64 -1.79
N TYR A 157 -5.38 -16.89 -2.72
CA TYR A 157 -6.02 -16.40 -3.96
C TYR A 157 -7.40 -15.81 -3.65
N PRO A 158 -7.45 -14.74 -2.83
CA PRO A 158 -8.69 -14.27 -2.24
C PRO A 158 -9.73 -13.86 -3.27
N ILE A 159 -9.33 -13.28 -4.40
CA ILE A 159 -10.28 -12.89 -5.45
C ILE A 159 -10.92 -14.12 -6.11
N SER A 160 -10.14 -15.15 -6.43
CA SER A 160 -10.67 -16.43 -6.92
C SER A 160 -11.68 -17.04 -5.96
N LYS A 161 -11.41 -16.94 -4.64
CA LYS A 161 -12.28 -17.48 -3.59
C LYS A 161 -13.48 -16.61 -3.27
N LEU A 162 -13.39 -15.31 -3.54
CA LEU A 162 -14.45 -14.33 -3.35
C LEU A 162 -15.47 -14.39 -4.49
N ARG A 163 -15.02 -14.57 -5.73
CA ARG A 163 -15.87 -14.62 -6.92
C ARG A 163 -17.10 -15.54 -6.78
N PRO A 164 -17.00 -16.80 -6.29
CA PRO A 164 -18.18 -17.64 -6.08
C PRO A 164 -19.07 -17.23 -4.90
N LEU A 165 -18.60 -16.35 -4.00
CA LEU A 165 -19.37 -15.83 -2.87
C LEU A 165 -20.23 -14.61 -3.24
N ILE A 166 -20.06 -14.06 -4.45
CA ILE A 166 -20.89 -13.00 -4.99
C ILE A 166 -22.19 -13.63 -5.51
N LEU A 167 -23.31 -13.27 -4.87
CA LEU A 167 -24.65 -13.76 -5.19
C LEU A 167 -25.37 -12.78 -6.14
N GLU A 168 -24.79 -12.58 -7.32
CA GLU A 168 -25.44 -11.83 -8.40
C GLU A 168 -26.41 -12.73 -9.20
N PRO A 169 -27.45 -12.17 -9.83
CA PRO A 169 -28.39 -12.92 -10.66
C PRO A 169 -27.69 -13.60 -11.85
N ASP A 170 -28.23 -14.72 -12.31
CA ASP A 170 -27.64 -15.49 -13.43
C ASP A 170 -28.36 -15.19 -14.75
N ASP A 171 -28.34 -13.92 -15.16
CA ASP A 171 -28.91 -13.43 -16.41
C ASP A 171 -27.82 -13.01 -17.42
N THR A 172 -28.22 -12.76 -18.66
CA THR A 172 -27.31 -12.43 -19.77
C THR A 172 -26.54 -11.12 -19.54
N GLU A 173 -27.14 -10.11 -18.93
CA GLU A 173 -26.52 -8.82 -18.67
C GLU A 173 -25.47 -8.95 -17.58
N THR A 174 -25.82 -9.58 -16.45
CA THR A 174 -24.92 -9.84 -15.33
C THR A 174 -23.73 -10.71 -15.75
N ARG A 175 -23.92 -11.71 -16.62
CA ARG A 175 -22.80 -12.50 -17.15
C ARG A 175 -21.78 -11.69 -17.95
N ARG A 176 -22.20 -10.59 -18.59
CA ARG A 176 -21.32 -9.73 -19.41
C ARG A 176 -20.72 -8.58 -18.60
N HIS A 177 -21.51 -7.96 -17.74
CA HIS A 177 -21.15 -6.69 -17.08
C HIS A 177 -21.15 -6.74 -15.55
N GLY A 178 -21.55 -7.87 -14.96
CA GLY A 178 -21.62 -8.11 -13.53
C GLY A 178 -20.25 -8.20 -12.86
N LEU A 179 -20.27 -8.31 -11.52
CA LEU A 179 -19.08 -8.28 -10.69
C LEU A 179 -18.16 -9.46 -10.97
N LYS A 180 -18.70 -10.67 -11.19
CA LYS A 180 -17.85 -11.84 -11.49
C LYS A 180 -17.11 -11.69 -12.81
N ALA A 181 -17.73 -11.04 -13.80
CA ALA A 181 -17.11 -10.75 -15.08
C ALA A 181 -15.95 -9.77 -14.92
N ARG A 182 -16.18 -8.66 -14.19
CA ARG A 182 -15.16 -7.64 -13.89
C ARG A 182 -13.99 -8.20 -13.08
N LEU A 183 -14.25 -9.18 -12.20
CA LEU A 183 -13.23 -9.84 -11.40
C LEU A 183 -12.42 -10.90 -12.15
N ASN A 184 -12.79 -11.29 -13.37
CA ASN A 184 -12.12 -12.38 -14.12
C ASN A 184 -10.62 -12.12 -14.35
N ALA A 185 -10.20 -10.87 -14.57
CA ALA A 185 -8.79 -10.56 -14.77
C ALA A 185 -7.93 -10.79 -13.52
N TRP A 186 -8.56 -10.78 -12.33
CA TRP A 186 -7.91 -10.75 -11.03
C TRP A 186 -7.87 -12.13 -10.35
N VAL A 187 -8.58 -13.13 -10.89
CA VAL A 187 -8.52 -14.51 -10.39
C VAL A 187 -7.20 -15.18 -10.77
N GLN A 188 -6.90 -16.29 -10.11
CA GLN A 188 -5.70 -17.10 -10.36
C GLN A 188 -5.59 -17.47 -11.85
N GLY A 189 -4.44 -17.15 -12.46
CA GLY A 189 -4.21 -17.38 -13.89
C GLY A 189 -4.68 -16.25 -14.81
N GLY A 190 -5.38 -15.24 -14.28
CA GLY A 190 -5.72 -14.02 -15.01
C GLY A 190 -4.53 -13.07 -15.15
N ALA A 191 -4.53 -12.26 -16.21
CA ALA A 191 -3.45 -11.32 -16.53
C ALA A 191 -3.20 -10.27 -15.42
N GLY A 192 -4.25 -9.90 -14.67
CA GLY A 192 -4.19 -8.97 -13.55
C GLY A 192 -3.99 -9.64 -12.19
N CYS A 193 -3.65 -10.93 -12.10
CA CYS A 193 -3.59 -11.65 -10.82
C CYS A 193 -2.40 -11.20 -9.94
N LEU A 194 -2.55 -10.02 -9.31
CA LEU A 194 -1.59 -9.44 -8.38
C LEU A 194 -1.86 -9.85 -6.92
N ILE A 195 -2.99 -10.49 -6.64
CA ILE A 195 -3.38 -10.88 -5.28
C ILE A 195 -3.45 -12.42 -5.20
N THR A 196 -2.44 -13.01 -4.60
CA THR A 196 -2.18 -14.44 -4.70
C THR A 196 -2.09 -15.11 -3.34
N ARG A 197 -0.89 -15.48 -2.88
CA ARG A 197 -0.66 -16.16 -1.59
C ARG A 197 0.25 -15.32 -0.73
N THR A 198 0.19 -15.51 0.59
CA THR A 198 1.12 -14.83 1.49
C THR A 198 2.53 -15.35 1.28
N ILE A 199 3.48 -14.49 0.90
CA ILE A 199 4.90 -14.74 1.22
C ILE A 199 5.04 -14.57 2.73
N ARG A 200 5.70 -15.52 3.40
CA ARG A 200 6.01 -15.43 4.84
C ARG A 200 6.97 -14.25 5.04
N LEU A 201 6.41 -13.05 5.18
CA LEU A 201 7.12 -11.89 5.69
C LEU A 201 7.58 -12.28 7.10
N MET A 202 8.86 -12.13 7.43
CA MET A 202 9.22 -11.99 8.85
C MET A 202 8.56 -10.70 9.31
N TRP A 203 7.40 -10.85 9.94
CA TRP A 203 6.45 -9.78 10.21
C TRP A 203 7.03 -8.78 11.20
N THR A 204 7.04 -7.51 10.83
CA THR A 204 6.82 -6.41 11.77
C THR A 204 5.69 -5.56 11.20
N THR A 205 4.48 -5.95 11.59
CA THR A 205 3.22 -5.19 11.61
C THR A 205 3.11 -3.98 10.68
N TRP A 206 2.33 -4.13 9.62
CA TRP A 206 1.68 -3.01 8.96
C TRP A 206 0.67 -2.39 9.92
N THR A 207 0.96 -1.20 10.44
CA THR A 207 -0.09 -0.28 10.87
C THR A 207 -0.09 0.86 9.87
N PHE A 208 -1.04 0.83 8.95
CA PHE A 208 -1.45 2.09 8.34
C PHE A 208 -1.99 2.94 9.50
N SER A 209 -1.43 4.11 9.73
CA SER A 209 -2.13 5.21 10.37
C SER A 209 -1.92 6.34 9.39
N VAL A 210 -3.02 6.81 8.81
CA VAL A 210 -3.04 8.10 8.12
C VAL A 210 -2.77 9.17 9.17
#